data_AF-A0A158GQB2-F1
#
_entry.id   AF-A0A158GQB2-F1
#
_cell.length_a   1.000
_cell.length_b   1.000
_cell.length_c   1.000
_cell.angle_alpha   90.00
_cell.angle_beta   90.00
_cell.angle_gamma   90.00
#
_symmetry.space_group_name_H-M   'P 1'
#
loop_
_entity.id
_entity.type
_entity.pdbx_description
1 polymer ?
#
loop_
_entity_poly.entity_id
_entity_poly.type
_entity_poly.pdbx_seq_one_letter_code
_entity_poly.pdbx_strand_id
1 'polypeptide(L)'
;MDRLALALGMSKKTLYVHFPSKDAMVSAIFAATGISIRRQVTDILDGPGRFPEKLERLLRVVADHVGAMSPAFLQDLDRFAPQLHGEIQAIKERNIPTVFSRVLSLGIEQGMIRGDIDVIFLAEYWLQVARGVHDPSMLARTGLTPREALEKALDLFFIGVFTPAARKKFGQHSPVAPRG
;
A
#
# COMPACT_ATOMS: atom_id res chain seq x y z
N MET A 1 -4.07 9.72 -26.13
CA MET A 1 -4.90 10.93 -26.17
C MET A 1 -6.12 10.75 -27.04
N ASP A 2 -6.00 10.31 -28.30
CA ASP A 2 -7.17 10.20 -29.21
C ASP A 2 -8.27 9.26 -28.68
N ARG A 3 -7.91 8.05 -28.23
CA ARG A 3 -8.86 7.12 -27.61
C ARG A 3 -9.50 7.67 -26.33
N LEU A 4 -8.78 8.48 -25.55
CA LEU A 4 -9.28 9.07 -24.32
C LEU A 4 -10.24 10.23 -24.62
N ALA A 5 -9.90 11.08 -25.59
CA ALA A 5 -10.76 12.15 -26.08
C ALA A 5 -12.11 11.58 -26.55
N LEU A 6 -12.06 10.50 -27.34
CA LEU A 6 -13.24 9.76 -27.79
C LEU A 6 -14.06 9.20 -26.61
N ALA A 7 -13.41 8.52 -25.66
CA ALA A 7 -14.08 7.94 -24.50
C ALA A 7 -14.73 8.97 -23.58
N LEU A 8 -14.16 10.18 -23.50
CA LEU A 8 -14.67 11.29 -22.70
C LEU A 8 -15.64 12.20 -23.46
N GLY A 9 -15.90 11.95 -24.75
CA GLY A 9 -16.71 12.84 -25.59
C GLY A 9 -16.11 14.24 -25.80
N MET A 10 -14.79 14.38 -25.66
CA MET A 10 -14.07 15.65 -25.74
C MET A 10 -13.15 15.71 -26.97
N SER A 11 -12.77 16.92 -27.37
CA SER A 11 -11.76 17.09 -28.42
C SER A 11 -10.35 16.82 -27.86
N LYS A 12 -9.45 16.31 -28.71
CA LYS A 12 -8.01 16.18 -28.36
C LYS A 12 -7.43 17.53 -27.93
N LYS A 13 -7.86 18.63 -28.57
CA LYS A 13 -7.45 20.00 -28.25
C LYS A 13 -7.84 20.37 -26.81
N THR A 14 -9.03 20.01 -26.38
CA THR A 14 -9.50 20.23 -24.99
C THR A 14 -8.59 19.51 -23.99
N LEU A 15 -8.23 18.25 -24.25
CA LEU A 15 -7.31 17.53 -23.37
C LEU A 15 -5.92 18.18 -23.32
N TYR A 16 -5.39 18.67 -24.45
CA TYR A 16 -4.08 19.35 -24.46
C TYR A 16 -4.08 20.71 -23.79
N VAL A 17 -5.22 21.42 -23.77
CA VAL A 17 -5.36 22.67 -23.00
C VAL A 17 -5.16 22.42 -21.51
N HIS A 18 -5.64 21.28 -20.99
CA HIS A 18 -5.51 20.94 -19.57
C HIS A 18 -4.22 20.15 -19.27
N PHE A 19 -3.74 19.35 -20.21
CA PHE A 19 -2.57 18.49 -20.03
C PHE A 19 -1.64 18.58 -21.24
N PRO A 20 -0.49 19.27 -21.12
CA PRO A 20 0.40 19.52 -22.25
C PRO A 20 1.02 18.24 -22.84
N SER A 21 1.05 17.14 -22.07
CA SER A 21 1.53 15.83 -22.52
C SER A 21 0.77 14.68 -21.85
N LYS A 22 0.94 13.45 -22.37
CA LYS A 22 0.44 12.23 -21.74
C LYS A 22 1.02 12.08 -20.32
N ASP A 23 2.30 12.40 -20.15
CA ASP A 23 2.98 12.27 -18.86
C ASP A 23 2.47 13.29 -17.84
N ALA A 24 2.18 14.52 -18.27
CA ALA A 24 1.55 15.53 -17.41
C ALA A 24 0.15 15.09 -16.94
N MET A 25 -0.63 14.46 -17.83
CA MET A 25 -1.93 13.89 -17.50
C MET A 25 -1.82 12.72 -16.51
N VAL A 26 -0.91 11.78 -16.76
CA VAL A 26 -0.70 10.64 -15.85
C VAL A 26 -0.23 11.13 -14.48
N SER A 27 0.70 12.08 -14.43
CA SER A 27 1.18 12.69 -13.18
C SER A 27 0.04 13.36 -12.41
N ALA A 28 -0.85 14.11 -13.10
CA ALA A 28 -2.02 14.72 -12.47
C ALA A 28 -3.01 13.67 -11.91
N ILE A 29 -3.21 12.56 -12.62
CA ILE A 29 -4.06 11.45 -12.13
C ILE A 29 -3.47 10.86 -10.84
N PHE A 30 -2.16 10.61 -10.80
CA PHE A 30 -1.51 10.08 -9.60
C PHE A 30 -1.53 11.07 -8.44
N ALA A 31 -1.30 12.36 -8.70
CA ALA A 31 -1.41 13.39 -7.67
C ALA A 31 -2.83 13.44 -7.07
N ALA A 32 -3.86 13.46 -7.93
CA ALA A 32 -5.26 13.44 -7.50
C ALA A 32 -5.61 12.16 -6.72
N THR A 33 -5.10 11.01 -7.18
CA THR A 33 -5.27 9.71 -6.51
C THR A 33 -4.62 9.73 -5.13
N GLY A 34 -3.39 10.22 -5.02
CA GLY A 34 -2.67 10.36 -3.75
C GLY A 34 -3.38 11.28 -2.76
N ILE A 35 -3.95 12.39 -3.23
CA ILE A 35 -4.78 13.30 -2.41
C ILE A 35 -6.04 12.57 -1.91
N SER A 36 -6.74 11.85 -2.80
CA SER A 36 -7.94 11.08 -2.46
C SER A 36 -7.66 10.02 -1.40
N ILE A 37 -6.59 9.22 -1.58
CA ILE A 37 -6.15 8.21 -0.60
C ILE A 37 -5.85 8.87 0.74
N ARG A 38 -5.04 9.94 0.73
CA ARG A 38 -4.66 10.65 1.95
C ARG A 38 -5.88 11.15 2.72
N ARG A 39 -6.86 11.74 2.02
CA ARG A 39 -8.12 12.19 2.64
C ARG A 39 -8.86 11.03 3.27
N GLN A 40 -9.13 9.96 2.52
CA GLN A 40 -9.83 8.78 3.03
C GLN A 40 -9.14 8.17 4.26
N VAL A 41 -7.82 8.03 4.22
CA VAL A 41 -7.03 7.51 5.33
C VAL A 41 -7.10 8.43 6.55
N THR A 42 -7.00 9.75 6.34
CA THR A 42 -7.11 10.74 7.42
C THR A 42 -8.49 10.68 8.06
N ASP A 43 -9.56 10.65 7.26
CA ASP A 43 -10.94 10.56 7.73
C ASP A 43 -11.18 9.28 8.55
N ILE A 44 -10.57 8.15 8.15
CA ILE A 44 -10.66 6.89 8.90
C ILE A 44 -9.90 6.99 10.22
N LEU A 45 -8.68 7.53 10.22
CA LEU A 45 -7.83 7.60 11.42
C LEU A 45 -8.35 8.60 12.44
N ASP A 46 -8.83 9.76 12.00
CA ASP A 46 -9.28 10.87 12.86
C ASP A 46 -10.78 10.74 13.22
N GLY A 47 -11.55 9.99 12.44
CA GLY A 47 -12.96 9.72 12.72
C GLY A 47 -13.18 8.77 13.91
N PRO A 48 -14.44 8.56 14.34
CA PRO A 48 -14.75 7.59 15.39
C PRO A 48 -14.56 6.14 14.90
N GLY A 49 -14.36 5.22 15.84
CA GLY A 49 -14.27 3.78 15.58
C GLY A 49 -13.21 3.08 16.44
N ARG A 50 -13.37 1.77 16.64
CA ARG A 50 -12.35 0.96 17.32
C ARG A 50 -11.33 0.43 16.31
N PHE A 51 -10.31 -0.24 16.82
CA PHE A 51 -9.23 -0.77 16.00
C PHE A 51 -9.73 -1.69 14.86
N PRO A 52 -10.63 -2.67 15.08
CA PRO A 52 -11.06 -3.58 14.01
C PRO A 52 -11.72 -2.85 12.84
N GLU A 53 -12.63 -1.91 13.13
CA GLU A 53 -13.37 -1.19 12.07
C GLU A 53 -12.44 -0.24 11.32
N LYS A 54 -11.52 0.44 12.02
CA LYS A 54 -10.53 1.31 11.38
C LYS A 54 -9.57 0.51 10.51
N LEU A 55 -9.08 -0.63 11.00
CA LEU A 55 -8.20 -1.50 10.24
C LEU A 55 -8.90 -2.03 8.97
N GLU A 56 -10.12 -2.55 9.09
CA GLU A 56 -10.87 -3.05 7.93
C GLU A 56 -11.05 -1.96 6.86
N ARG A 57 -11.45 -0.76 7.27
CA ARG A 57 -11.64 0.37 6.35
C ARG A 57 -10.33 0.79 5.68
N LEU A 58 -9.21 0.82 6.43
CA LEU A 58 -7.89 1.13 5.87
C LEU A 58 -7.46 0.06 4.85
N LEU A 59 -7.61 -1.22 5.19
CA LEU A 59 -7.27 -2.33 4.31
C LEU A 59 -8.09 -2.31 3.02
N ARG A 60 -9.38 -1.95 3.10
CA ARG A 60 -10.25 -1.79 1.93
C ARG A 60 -9.76 -0.66 1.02
N VAL A 61 -9.48 0.51 1.59
CA VAL A 61 -8.90 1.64 0.82
C VAL A 61 -7.61 1.22 0.14
N VAL A 62 -6.71 0.53 0.84
CA VAL A 62 -5.44 0.06 0.25
C VAL A 62 -5.70 -0.95 -0.88
N ALA A 63 -6.55 -1.95 -0.66
CA ALA A 63 -6.85 -2.98 -1.65
C ALA A 63 -7.45 -2.41 -2.95
N ASP A 64 -8.36 -1.44 -2.83
CA ASP A 64 -8.99 -0.79 -3.98
C ASP A 64 -7.98 -0.06 -4.87
N HIS A 65 -6.96 0.57 -4.27
CA HIS A 65 -5.95 1.32 -5.02
C HIS A 65 -4.79 0.45 -5.51
N VAL A 66 -4.38 -0.56 -4.73
CA VAL A 66 -3.34 -1.51 -5.13
C VAL A 66 -3.81 -2.37 -6.31
N GLY A 67 -5.05 -2.86 -6.27
CA GLY A 67 -5.62 -3.69 -7.33
C GLY A 67 -5.89 -2.95 -8.64
N ALA A 68 -5.95 -1.61 -8.61
CA ALA A 68 -6.21 -0.80 -9.80
C ALA A 68 -5.01 -0.72 -10.77
N MET A 69 -3.80 -1.02 -10.30
CA MET A 69 -2.59 -0.99 -11.12
C MET A 69 -2.31 -2.38 -11.69
N SER A 70 -2.34 -2.53 -13.02
CA SER A 70 -2.00 -3.80 -13.66
C SER A 70 -0.47 -4.01 -13.70
N PRO A 71 0.02 -5.27 -13.73
CA PRO A 71 1.45 -5.55 -13.89
C PRO A 71 2.07 -4.88 -15.12
N ALA A 72 1.35 -4.87 -16.25
CA ALA A 72 1.80 -4.21 -17.48
C ALA A 72 1.93 -2.69 -17.29
N PHE A 73 0.98 -2.07 -16.59
CA PHE A 73 1.04 -0.65 -16.28
C PHE A 73 2.24 -0.31 -15.38
N LEU A 74 2.54 -1.14 -14.38
CA LEU A 74 3.71 -0.95 -13.52
C LEU A 74 5.03 -1.07 -14.30
N GLN A 75 5.13 -2.03 -15.23
CA GLN A 75 6.29 -2.15 -16.13
C GLN A 75 6.44 -0.92 -17.04
N ASP A 76 5.34 -0.43 -17.61
CA ASP A 76 5.35 0.77 -18.44
C ASP A 76 5.73 2.01 -17.62
N LEU A 77 5.24 2.13 -16.39
CA LEU A 77 5.54 3.23 -15.48
C LEU A 77 7.06 3.28 -15.19
N ASP A 78 7.67 2.14 -14.87
CA ASP A 78 9.10 2.03 -14.62
C ASP A 78 9.94 2.39 -15.85
N ARG A 79 9.51 1.94 -17.03
CA ARG A 79 10.27 2.11 -18.28
C ARG A 79 10.15 3.51 -18.86
N PHE A 80 8.95 4.09 -18.84
CA PHE A 80 8.63 5.30 -19.59
C PHE A 80 8.44 6.54 -18.72
N ALA A 81 8.22 6.40 -17.41
CA ALA A 81 8.03 7.51 -16.49
C ALA A 81 8.72 7.28 -15.13
N PRO A 82 10.05 7.06 -15.10
CA PRO A 82 10.78 6.75 -13.86
C PRO A 82 10.72 7.88 -12.82
N GLN A 83 10.61 9.14 -13.24
CA GLN A 83 10.44 10.28 -12.33
C GLN A 83 9.12 10.16 -11.56
N LEU A 84 8.02 9.86 -12.26
CA LEU A 84 6.71 9.67 -11.66
C LEU A 84 6.67 8.45 -10.74
N HIS A 85 7.34 7.36 -11.13
CA HIS A 85 7.51 6.22 -10.24
C HIS A 85 8.21 6.62 -8.94
N GLY A 86 9.29 7.40 -9.02
CA GLY A 86 9.99 7.94 -7.85
C GLY A 86 9.09 8.79 -6.95
N GLU A 87 8.26 9.66 -7.53
CA GLU A 87 7.30 10.48 -6.77
C GLU A 87 6.27 9.62 -6.02
N ILE A 88 5.76 8.56 -6.66
CA ILE A 88 4.83 7.60 -6.03
C ILE A 88 5.51 6.89 -4.86
N GLN A 89 6.76 6.44 -5.02
CA GLN A 89 7.49 5.79 -3.94
C GLN A 89 7.76 6.76 -2.79
N ALA A 90 8.15 8.00 -3.05
CA ALA A 90 8.34 9.01 -2.01
C ALA A 90 7.05 9.31 -1.22
N ILE A 91 5.89 9.32 -1.89
CA ILE A 91 4.59 9.45 -1.21
C ILE A 91 4.32 8.24 -0.30
N LYS A 92 4.61 7.02 -0.76
CA LYS A 92 4.46 5.79 0.04
C LYS A 92 5.39 5.81 1.25
N GLU A 93 6.65 6.18 1.07
CA GLU A 93 7.65 6.33 2.13
C GLU A 93 7.22 7.28 3.24
N ARG A 94 6.64 8.41 2.86
CA ARG A 94 6.14 9.38 3.84
C ARG A 94 4.89 8.90 4.59
N ASN A 95 3.97 8.24 3.87
CA ASN A 95 2.63 7.99 4.38
C ASN A 95 2.50 6.65 5.10
N ILE A 96 3.05 5.57 4.53
CA ILE A 96 2.83 4.21 5.05
C ILE A 96 3.30 4.09 6.50
N PRO A 97 4.53 4.51 6.87
CA PRO A 97 4.98 4.43 8.26
C PRO A 97 4.06 5.20 9.20
N THR A 98 3.73 6.45 8.86
CA THR A 98 2.84 7.30 9.66
C THR A 98 1.47 6.64 9.90
N VAL A 99 0.86 6.08 8.86
CA VAL A 99 -0.48 5.47 8.93
C VAL A 99 -0.42 4.17 9.74
N PHE A 100 0.57 3.32 9.46
CA PHE A 100 0.76 2.05 10.18
C PHE A 100 1.06 2.30 11.65
N SER A 101 1.96 3.22 11.99
CA SER A 101 2.27 3.51 13.38
C SER A 101 1.03 3.96 14.16
N ARG A 102 0.17 4.80 13.57
CA ARG A 102 -1.07 5.25 14.22
C ARG A 102 -2.07 4.11 14.45
N VAL A 103 -2.36 3.30 13.43
CA VAL A 103 -3.34 2.21 13.57
C VAL A 103 -2.82 1.08 14.46
N LEU A 104 -1.52 0.77 14.39
CA LEU A 104 -0.90 -0.26 15.23
C LEU A 104 -0.88 0.16 16.70
N SER A 105 -0.57 1.44 16.99
CA SER A 105 -0.62 1.98 18.35
C SER A 105 -2.02 1.90 18.95
N LEU A 106 -3.06 2.21 18.17
CA LEU A 106 -4.45 2.04 18.59
C LEU A 106 -4.79 0.57 18.88
N GLY A 107 -4.29 -0.36 18.07
CA GLY A 107 -4.47 -1.79 18.31
C GLY A 107 -3.79 -2.25 19.59
N ILE A 108 -2.61 -1.71 19.92
CA ILE A 108 -1.90 -1.98 21.18
C ILE A 108 -2.72 -1.45 22.37
N GLU A 109 -3.17 -0.20 22.31
CA GLU A 109 -4.00 0.43 23.35
C GLU A 109 -5.27 -0.37 23.63
N GLN A 110 -5.88 -0.94 22.60
CA GLN A 110 -7.10 -1.74 22.70
C GLN A 110 -6.85 -3.24 22.97
N GLY A 111 -5.59 -3.66 23.16
CA GLY A 111 -5.22 -5.05 23.43
C GLY A 111 -5.41 -6.01 22.25
N MET A 112 -5.59 -5.48 21.04
CA MET A 112 -5.76 -6.25 19.80
C MET A 112 -4.43 -6.49 19.07
N ILE A 113 -3.40 -5.73 19.42
CA ILE A 113 -2.01 -5.95 19.01
C ILE A 113 -1.17 -6.11 20.27
N ARG A 114 -0.19 -7.02 20.20
CA ARG A 114 0.76 -7.27 21.29
C ARG A 114 1.59 -6.03 21.60
N GLY A 115 1.67 -5.66 22.89
CA GLY A 115 2.28 -4.41 23.34
C GLY A 115 3.82 -4.41 23.38
N ASP A 116 4.47 -5.53 23.06
CA ASP A 116 5.92 -5.67 23.00
C ASP A 116 6.50 -5.47 21.59
N ILE A 117 5.66 -5.06 20.62
CA ILE A 117 6.11 -4.72 19.27
C ILE A 117 6.75 -3.33 19.25
N ASP A 118 7.93 -3.23 18.64
CA ASP A 118 8.45 -1.96 18.14
C ASP A 118 7.64 -1.52 16.91
N VAL A 119 6.72 -0.58 17.14
CA VAL A 119 5.79 -0.07 16.12
C VAL A 119 6.53 0.66 14.99
N ILE A 120 7.64 1.32 15.27
CA ILE A 120 8.41 2.05 14.26
C ILE A 120 9.07 1.04 13.33
N PHE A 121 9.79 0.08 13.90
CA PHE A 121 10.40 -1.00 13.12
C PHE A 121 9.36 -1.75 12.29
N LEU A 122 8.21 -2.11 12.87
CA LEU A 122 7.19 -2.88 12.16
C LEU A 122 6.58 -2.09 11.00
N ALA A 123 6.40 -0.77 11.16
CA ALA A 123 5.89 0.09 10.12
C ALA A 123 6.91 0.25 8.96
N GLU A 124 8.20 0.38 9.27
CA GLU A 124 9.29 0.40 8.26
C GLU A 124 9.43 -0.95 7.54
N TYR A 125 9.34 -2.06 8.27
CA TYR A 125 9.31 -3.40 7.69
C TYR A 125 8.15 -3.54 6.71
N TRP A 126 6.94 -3.11 7.10
CA TRP A 126 5.78 -3.16 6.23
C TRP A 126 5.94 -2.28 4.98
N LEU A 127 6.57 -1.11 5.09
CA LEU A 127 6.88 -0.28 3.93
C LEU A 127 7.69 -1.05 2.89
N GLN A 128 8.68 -1.86 3.30
CA GLN A 128 9.45 -2.69 2.38
C GLN A 128 8.59 -3.77 1.71
N VAL A 129 7.73 -4.43 2.48
CA VAL A 129 6.76 -5.41 1.94
C VAL A 129 5.83 -4.76 0.93
N ALA A 130 5.30 -3.57 1.24
CA ALA A 130 4.41 -2.81 0.37
C ALA A 130 5.08 -2.26 -0.91
N ARG A 131 6.41 -2.14 -0.93
CA ARG A 131 7.16 -1.92 -2.19
C ARG A 131 7.13 -3.17 -3.05
N GLY A 132 7.41 -4.33 -2.46
CA GLY A 132 7.41 -5.63 -3.15
C GLY A 132 6.08 -5.98 -3.83
N VAL A 133 4.94 -5.57 -3.25
CA VAL A 133 3.60 -5.80 -3.82
C VAL A 133 3.42 -5.20 -5.22
N HIS A 134 4.14 -4.12 -5.55
CA HIS A 134 4.12 -3.50 -6.88
C HIS A 134 5.41 -3.73 -7.67
N ASP A 135 6.38 -4.50 -7.13
CA ASP A 135 7.65 -4.75 -7.80
C ASP A 135 7.42 -5.64 -9.04
N PRO A 136 7.65 -5.15 -10.27
CA PRO A 136 7.35 -5.94 -11.47
C PRO A 136 8.13 -7.25 -11.54
N SER A 137 9.33 -7.28 -10.97
CA SER A 137 10.18 -8.48 -10.98
C SER A 137 9.63 -9.57 -10.05
N MET A 138 9.15 -9.20 -8.87
CA MET A 138 8.48 -10.10 -7.92
C MET A 138 7.19 -10.66 -8.52
N LEU A 139 6.36 -9.78 -9.10
CA LEU A 139 5.08 -10.18 -9.71
C LEU A 139 5.32 -11.12 -10.90
N ALA A 140 6.32 -10.84 -11.75
CA ALA A 140 6.68 -11.73 -12.86
C ALA A 140 7.18 -13.11 -12.38
N ARG A 141 8.00 -13.16 -11.33
CA ARG A 141 8.51 -14.43 -10.77
C ARG A 141 7.43 -15.27 -10.11
N THR A 142 6.43 -14.63 -9.51
CA THR A 142 5.37 -15.32 -8.74
C THR A 142 4.09 -15.55 -9.54
N GLY A 143 3.92 -14.86 -10.67
CA GLY A 143 2.69 -14.90 -11.47
C GLY A 143 1.50 -14.22 -10.80
N LEU A 144 1.74 -13.44 -9.74
CA LEU A 144 0.68 -12.79 -8.98
C LEU A 144 0.31 -11.43 -9.58
N THR A 145 -0.95 -11.05 -9.35
CA THR A 145 -1.39 -9.65 -9.45
C THR A 145 -1.02 -8.88 -8.18
N PRO A 146 -0.93 -7.53 -8.23
CA PRO A 146 -0.68 -6.72 -7.03
C PRO A 146 -1.70 -6.95 -5.92
N ARG A 147 -2.97 -7.21 -6.28
CA ARG A 147 -4.03 -7.52 -5.31
C ARG A 147 -3.75 -8.83 -4.57
N GLU A 148 -3.44 -9.90 -5.29
CA GLU A 148 -3.12 -11.19 -4.67
C GLU A 148 -1.84 -11.12 -3.83
N ALA A 149 -0.84 -10.36 -4.29
CA ALA A 149 0.38 -10.12 -3.53
C ALA A 149 0.11 -9.37 -2.22
N LEU A 150 -0.76 -8.35 -2.24
CA LEU A 150 -1.21 -7.63 -1.05
C LEU A 150 -1.95 -8.56 -0.07
N GLU A 151 -2.92 -9.33 -0.56
CA GLU A 151 -3.72 -10.24 0.26
C GLU A 151 -2.82 -11.27 0.98
N LYS A 152 -1.86 -11.86 0.26
CA LYS A 152 -0.86 -12.77 0.85
C LYS A 152 0.07 -12.07 1.84
N ALA A 153 0.51 -10.85 1.53
CA ALA A 153 1.37 -10.08 2.42
C ALA A 153 0.66 -9.74 3.74
N LEU A 154 -0.62 -9.35 3.67
CA LEU A 154 -1.43 -9.03 4.85
C LEU A 154 -1.69 -10.26 5.73
N ASP A 155 -2.00 -11.40 5.12
CA ASP A 155 -2.13 -12.68 5.85
C ASP A 155 -0.85 -13.02 6.60
N LEU A 156 0.31 -12.96 5.92
CA LEU A 156 1.61 -13.20 6.55
C LEU A 156 1.93 -12.17 7.65
N PHE A 157 1.54 -10.91 7.47
CA PHE A 157 1.84 -9.85 8.42
C PHE A 157 0.99 -9.94 9.70
N PHE A 158 -0.32 -10.18 9.58
CA PHE A 158 -1.22 -10.21 10.73
C PHE A 158 -1.36 -11.60 11.35
N ILE A 159 -1.28 -12.66 10.55
CA ILE A 159 -1.51 -14.04 10.99
C ILE A 159 -0.21 -14.82 11.14
N GLY A 160 0.78 -14.56 10.28
CA GLY A 160 2.09 -15.22 10.29
C GLY A 160 2.07 -16.65 9.74
N VAL A 161 3.26 -17.21 9.52
CA VAL A 161 3.44 -18.52 8.85
C VAL A 161 3.17 -19.74 9.74
N PHE A 162 3.33 -19.60 11.06
CA PHE A 162 3.21 -20.74 11.96
C PHE A 162 1.75 -21.02 12.31
N THR A 163 1.40 -22.31 12.32
CA THR A 163 0.14 -22.77 12.93
C THR A 163 0.11 -22.43 14.42
N PRO A 164 -1.07 -22.38 15.07
CA PRO A 164 -1.17 -22.21 16.51
C PRO A 164 -0.31 -23.22 17.30
N ALA A 165 -0.27 -24.48 16.85
CA ALA A 165 0.55 -25.53 17.47
C ALA A 165 2.05 -25.23 17.35
N ALA A 166 2.52 -24.80 16.17
CA ALA A 166 3.92 -24.42 15.97
C ALA A 166 4.29 -23.17 16.79
N ARG A 167 3.41 -22.16 16.89
CA ARG A 167 3.63 -20.99 17.75
C ARG A 167 3.82 -21.35 19.21
N LYS A 168 3.06 -22.32 19.75
CA LYS A 168 3.25 -22.80 21.13
C LYS A 168 4.63 -23.46 21.32
N LYS A 169 5.08 -24.24 20.33
CA LYS A 169 6.36 -24.95 20.38
C LYS A 169 7.58 -24.02 20.25
N PHE A 170 7.53 -23.08 19.31
CA PHE A 170 8.67 -22.22 18.97
C PHE A 170 8.62 -20.83 19.63
N GLY A 171 7.44 -20.33 20.03
CA GLY A 171 7.28 -18.99 20.62
C GLY A 171 7.93 -18.82 21.98
N GLN A 172 8.13 -19.91 22.74
CA GLN A 172 8.86 -19.90 24.02
C GLN A 172 10.38 -20.03 23.85
N HIS A 173 10.86 -20.37 22.65
CA HIS A 173 12.27 -20.70 22.38
C HIS A 173 12.75 -20.04 21.08
N SER A 174 12.32 -18.81 20.80
CA SER A 174 12.80 -18.10 19.62
C SER A 174 14.35 -18.11 19.64
N PRO A 175 15.02 -18.65 18.61
CA PRO A 175 16.48 -18.74 18.58
C PRO A 175 17.15 -17.36 18.51
N VAL A 176 16.36 -16.28 18.38
CA VAL A 176 16.79 -14.88 18.30
C VAL A 176 16.35 -14.08 19.54
N ALA A 177 15.71 -14.70 20.54
CA ALA A 177 15.47 -14.02 21.82
C ALA A 177 16.84 -13.72 22.48
N PRO A 178 17.07 -12.51 23.00
CA PRO A 178 18.30 -12.22 23.72
C PRO A 178 18.40 -13.21 24.88
N ARG A 179 19.50 -13.97 24.91
CA ARG A 179 19.88 -14.71 26.11
C ARG A 179 20.49 -13.68 27.06
N GLY A 180 19.74 -13.29 28.09
CA GLY A 180 20.22 -12.41 29.16
C GLY A 180 19.32 -11.20 29.36
#